data_AF-A0A7S4GLB6-F1
#
_entry.id   AF-A0A7S4GLB6-F1
#
_cell.length_a   1.000
_cell.length_b   1.000
_cell.length_c   1.000
_cell.angle_alpha   90.00
_cell.angle_beta   90.00
_cell.angle_gamma   90.00
#
_symmetry.space_group_name_H-M   'P 1'
#
loop_
_entity.id
_entity.type
_entity.pdbx_description
1 polymer ?
#
loop_
_entity_poly.entity_id
_entity_poly.type
_entity_poly.pdbx_seq_one_letter_code
_entity_poly.pdbx_strand_id
1 'polypeptide(L)'
;GFRVGDVIINQVYRAQIDVGAVAIGERGTVLGPSPLGRGQLFVVRFGSTRWVSQPFEVKREVPSRWHIGDAVVSKIAKADGEGTVAVGERGIVVSAPAGEDWIRCRFVGRASVQIRSSQVKREELPGGYHVGDIVFSKVALADSEGTLAIGD
;
A
#
# COMPACT_ATOMS: atom_id res chain seq x y z
N GLY A 1 11.81 -0.28 16.63
CA GLY A 1 12.81 -1.20 16.04
C GLY A 1 12.17 -2.06 14.97
N PHE A 2 12.96 -2.53 14.00
CA PHE A 2 12.54 -3.43 12.93
C PHE A 2 12.34 -4.87 13.45
N ARG A 3 11.42 -5.62 12.86
CA ARG A 3 11.10 -7.02 13.20
C ARG A 3 11.36 -7.93 12.02
N VAL A 4 11.63 -9.21 12.28
CA VAL A 4 11.71 -10.23 11.24
C VAL A 4 10.40 -10.21 10.44
N GLY A 5 10.51 -10.21 9.11
CA GLY A 5 9.38 -10.12 8.19
C GLY A 5 8.94 -8.70 7.83
N ASP A 6 9.44 -7.66 8.53
CA ASP A 6 9.15 -6.28 8.14
C ASP A 6 9.62 -6.04 6.71
N VAL A 7 8.73 -5.44 5.91
CA VAL A 7 9.11 -4.87 4.62
C VAL A 7 9.70 -3.48 4.85
N ILE A 8 10.81 -3.20 4.18
CA ILE A 8 11.55 -1.95 4.30
C ILE A 8 11.93 -1.42 2.93
N ILE A 9 12.20 -0.11 2.88
CA ILE A 9 12.68 0.58 1.69
C ILE A 9 14.09 1.08 1.96
N ASN A 10 15.03 0.72 1.11
CA ASN A 10 16.40 1.21 1.17
C ASN A 10 16.46 2.73 0.93
N GLN A 11 17.24 3.45 1.72
CA GLN A 11 17.37 4.92 1.64
C GLN A 11 18.74 5.37 1.13
N VAL A 12 19.70 4.45 0.98
CA VAL A 12 21.07 4.77 0.57
C VAL A 12 21.54 3.85 -0.56
N TYR A 13 22.21 4.38 -1.58
CA TYR A 13 22.80 3.51 -2.60
C TYR A 13 23.98 2.71 -2.01
N ARG A 14 24.03 1.41 -2.29
CA ARG A 14 25.15 0.55 -1.88
C ARG A 14 25.57 -0.36 -3.03
N ALA A 15 26.86 -0.58 -3.17
CA ALA A 15 27.41 -1.54 -4.12
C ALA A 15 28.59 -2.27 -3.50
N GLN A 16 28.72 -3.56 -3.82
CA GLN A 16 29.84 -4.38 -3.40
C GLN A 16 30.24 -5.31 -4.54
N ILE A 17 31.54 -5.33 -4.85
CA ILE A 17 32.13 -6.21 -5.86
C ILE A 17 31.77 -7.65 -5.45
N ASP A 18 31.22 -8.43 -6.39
CA ASP A 18 30.70 -9.81 -6.25
C ASP A 18 29.31 -10.01 -5.62
N VAL A 19 28.69 -8.98 -5.05
CA VAL A 19 27.36 -9.07 -4.40
C VAL A 19 26.28 -8.34 -5.21
N GLY A 20 26.67 -7.28 -5.92
CA GLY A 20 25.78 -6.42 -6.69
C GLY A 20 25.55 -5.06 -6.03
N ALA A 21 24.49 -4.37 -6.45
CA ALA A 21 24.10 -3.07 -5.92
C ALA A 21 22.66 -3.07 -5.43
N VAL A 22 22.37 -2.23 -4.44
CA VAL A 22 21.02 -1.94 -3.95
C VAL A 22 20.73 -0.47 -4.19
N ALA A 23 19.68 -0.19 -4.94
CA ALA A 23 19.26 1.16 -5.28
C ALA A 23 18.53 1.85 -4.12
N ILE A 24 18.54 3.18 -4.11
CA ILE A 24 17.62 3.94 -3.25
C ILE A 24 16.18 3.64 -3.70
N GLY A 25 15.29 3.40 -2.74
CA GLY A 25 13.91 3.01 -3.01
C GLY A 25 13.71 1.50 -3.19
N GLU A 26 14.78 0.71 -3.23
CA GLU A 26 14.66 -0.73 -3.39
C GLU A 26 14.00 -1.38 -2.17
N ARG A 27 13.06 -2.29 -2.45
CA ARG A 27 12.23 -2.93 -1.45
C ARG A 27 12.91 -4.19 -0.92
N GLY A 28 12.97 -4.34 0.39
CA GLY A 28 13.61 -5.48 1.06
C GLY A 28 12.80 -6.02 2.22
N THR A 29 13.23 -7.16 2.75
CA THR A 29 12.61 -7.83 3.91
C THR A 29 13.64 -8.05 4.99
N VAL A 30 13.31 -7.68 6.23
CA VAL A 30 14.17 -7.92 7.40
C VAL A 30 14.16 -9.42 7.73
N LEU A 31 15.34 -10.03 7.76
CA LEU A 31 15.51 -11.45 8.08
C LEU A 31 15.81 -11.68 9.57
N GLY A 32 16.36 -10.68 10.27
CA GLY A 32 16.69 -10.77 11.68
C GLY A 32 17.95 -10.02 12.07
N PRO A 33 18.40 -10.15 13.32
CA PRO A 33 19.62 -9.49 13.79
C PRO A 33 20.85 -9.99 13.02
N SER A 34 21.83 -9.10 12.82
CA SER A 34 23.10 -9.46 12.19
C SER A 34 24.00 -10.16 13.22
N PRO A 35 24.59 -11.31 12.88
CA PRO A 35 25.56 -11.99 13.74
C PRO A 35 26.90 -11.21 13.83
N LEU A 36 27.10 -10.22 12.97
CA LEU A 36 28.36 -9.47 12.83
C LEU A 36 28.38 -8.13 13.58
N GLY A 37 27.29 -7.75 14.27
CA GLY A 37 27.13 -6.41 14.83
C GLY A 37 26.85 -6.35 16.33
N ARG A 38 27.27 -5.25 16.98
CA ARG A 38 26.94 -4.90 18.38
C ARG A 38 25.45 -4.52 18.55
N GLY A 39 24.54 -5.45 18.25
CA GLY A 39 23.11 -5.37 18.59
C GLY A 39 22.24 -4.38 17.81
N GLN A 40 22.80 -3.54 16.93
CA GLN A 40 22.03 -2.55 16.16
C GLN A 40 21.92 -2.86 14.65
N LEU A 41 22.69 -3.83 14.17
CA LEU A 41 22.68 -4.25 12.77
C LEU A 41 21.68 -5.39 12.55
N PHE A 42 21.05 -5.42 11.40
CA PHE A 42 20.14 -6.48 10.99
C PHE A 42 20.41 -6.91 9.56
N VAL A 43 20.11 -8.17 9.26
CA VAL A 43 20.18 -8.73 7.92
C VAL A 43 18.88 -8.41 7.19
N VAL A 44 19.00 -7.86 5.99
CA VAL A 44 17.91 -7.57 5.08
C VAL A 44 18.13 -8.36 3.80
N ARG A 45 17.06 -8.83 3.18
CA ARG A 45 17.09 -9.33 1.81
C ARG A 45 16.54 -8.27 0.86
N PHE A 46 17.36 -7.85 -0.10
CA PHE A 46 16.96 -7.04 -1.26
C PHE A 46 17.07 -7.94 -2.50
N GLY A 47 15.94 -8.20 -3.17
CA GLY A 47 15.89 -9.22 -4.23
C GLY A 47 16.34 -10.61 -3.75
N SER A 48 17.33 -11.20 -4.44
CA SER A 48 17.96 -12.48 -4.08
C SER A 48 19.12 -12.33 -3.08
N THR A 49 19.52 -11.10 -2.74
CA THR A 49 20.80 -10.83 -2.07
C THR A 49 20.59 -10.40 -0.63
N ARG A 50 21.50 -10.82 0.27
CA ARG A 50 21.46 -10.47 1.69
C ARG A 50 22.46 -9.37 1.99
N TRP A 51 22.00 -8.38 2.75
CA TRP A 51 22.76 -7.19 3.14
C TRP A 51 22.68 -7.01 4.65
N VAL A 52 23.76 -6.53 5.26
CA VAL A 52 23.75 -6.05 6.64
C VAL A 52 23.45 -4.56 6.62
N SER A 53 22.36 -4.15 7.26
CA SER A 53 21.88 -2.77 7.27
C SER A 53 21.83 -2.16 8.66
N GLN A 54 21.97 -0.84 8.71
CA GLN A 54 21.73 0.00 9.88
C GLN A 54 20.32 0.61 9.87
N PRO A 55 19.74 0.93 11.03
CA PRO A 55 18.39 1.49 11.11
C PRO A 55 18.18 2.78 10.31
N PHE A 56 19.21 3.62 10.12
CA PHE A 56 19.10 4.87 9.36
C PHE A 56 19.19 4.66 7.84
N GLU A 57 19.70 3.52 7.38
CA GLU A 57 19.87 3.22 5.96
C GLU A 57 18.55 2.79 5.30
N VAL A 58 17.53 2.51 6.09
CA VAL A 58 16.27 1.92 5.64
C VAL A 58 15.11 2.54 6.39
N LYS A 59 13.95 2.62 5.76
CA LYS A 59 12.69 2.97 6.44
C LYS A 59 11.75 1.79 6.40
N ARG A 60 10.93 1.61 7.44
CA ARG A 60 9.86 0.63 7.38
C ARG A 60 8.90 1.04 6.27
N GLU A 61 8.56 0.09 5.41
CA GLU A 61 7.49 0.33 4.49
C GLU A 61 6.19 0.38 5.29
N VAL A 62 5.53 1.53 5.24
CA VAL A 62 4.19 1.68 5.80
C VAL A 62 3.23 1.22 4.71
N PRO A 63 2.42 0.16 4.94
CA PRO A 63 1.41 -0.23 3.99
C PRO A 63 0.57 1.00 3.63
N SER A 64 0.38 1.24 2.34
CA SER A 64 -0.59 2.24 1.95
C SER A 64 -1.94 1.84 2.55
N ARG A 65 -2.62 2.78 3.20
CA ARG A 65 -4.00 2.59 3.66
C ARG A 65 -5.00 2.42 2.51
N TRP A 66 -4.52 2.68 1.28
CA TRP A 66 -5.25 2.64 0.02
C TRP A 66 -4.65 1.62 -0.93
N HIS A 67 -5.49 0.80 -1.53
CA HIS A 67 -5.10 -0.07 -2.63
C HIS A 67 -5.60 0.48 -3.96
N ILE A 68 -4.92 0.14 -5.04
CA ILE A 68 -5.42 0.43 -6.39
C ILE A 68 -6.76 -0.30 -6.56
N GLY A 69 -7.78 0.43 -7.02
CA GLY A 69 -9.16 -0.05 -7.14
C GLY A 69 -10.05 0.32 -5.95
N ASP A 70 -9.50 0.77 -4.82
CA ASP A 70 -10.32 1.20 -3.68
C ASP A 70 -11.27 2.32 -4.12
N ALA A 71 -12.56 2.14 -3.83
CA ALA A 71 -13.59 3.14 -4.03
C ALA A 71 -13.45 4.26 -2.98
N VAL A 72 -13.44 5.50 -3.45
CA VAL A 72 -13.23 6.70 -2.62
C VAL A 72 -14.27 7.76 -2.87
N VAL A 73 -14.52 8.56 -1.83
CA VAL A 73 -15.34 9.76 -1.89
C VAL A 73 -14.48 10.97 -1.50
N SER A 74 -14.50 12.00 -2.34
CA SER A 74 -13.80 13.26 -2.03
C SER A 74 -14.45 13.97 -0.84
N LYS A 75 -13.64 14.44 0.11
CA LYS A 75 -14.09 15.26 1.23
C LYS A 75 -13.93 16.76 0.99
N ILE A 76 -13.28 17.13 -0.12
CA ILE A 76 -12.97 18.52 -0.44
C ILE A 76 -13.41 18.87 -1.86
N ALA A 77 -13.62 20.16 -2.09
CA ALA A 77 -13.59 20.69 -3.44
C ALA A 77 -12.13 21.05 -3.76
N LYS A 78 -11.65 20.66 -4.94
CA LYS A 78 -10.31 20.98 -5.41
C LYS A 78 -10.38 21.36 -6.88
N ALA A 79 -9.73 22.44 -7.27
CA ALA A 79 -9.47 22.76 -8.67
C ALA A 79 -7.96 22.62 -8.94
N ASP A 80 -7.58 21.92 -9.99
CA ASP A 80 -6.23 21.95 -10.55
C ASP A 80 -6.27 22.06 -12.07
N GLY A 81 -5.10 22.09 -12.71
CA GLY A 81 -4.97 22.22 -14.16
C GLY A 81 -5.61 21.08 -14.95
N GLU A 82 -6.00 19.97 -14.31
CA GLU A 82 -6.66 18.83 -14.93
C GLU A 82 -8.18 18.78 -14.63
N GLY A 83 -8.70 19.67 -13.77
CA GLY A 83 -10.12 19.86 -13.54
C GLY A 83 -10.50 20.17 -12.10
N THR A 84 -11.81 20.13 -11.82
CA THR A 84 -12.38 20.37 -10.48
C THR A 84 -12.97 19.10 -9.89
N VAL A 85 -12.52 18.65 -8.72
CA VAL A 85 -13.19 17.61 -7.92
C VAL A 85 -14.15 18.30 -6.95
N ALA A 86 -15.39 17.82 -6.86
CA ALA A 86 -16.37 18.31 -5.91
C ALA A 86 -16.35 17.52 -4.58
N VAL A 87 -16.84 18.13 -3.51
CA VAL A 87 -17.12 17.39 -2.26
C VAL A 87 -18.19 16.33 -2.55
N GLY A 88 -17.98 15.11 -2.04
CA GLY A 88 -18.90 13.99 -2.24
C GLY A 88 -18.70 13.24 -3.56
N GLU A 89 -17.79 13.68 -4.42
CA GLU A 89 -17.56 13.04 -5.71
C GLU A 89 -16.89 11.67 -5.54
N ARG A 90 -17.43 10.67 -6.26
CA ARG A 90 -16.98 9.27 -6.21
C ARG A 90 -15.84 9.06 -7.19
N GLY A 91 -14.88 8.24 -6.80
CA GLY A 91 -13.75 7.87 -7.63
C GLY A 91 -13.13 6.56 -7.21
N ILE A 92 -12.04 6.21 -7.87
CA ILE A 92 -11.24 5.02 -7.58
C ILE A 92 -9.78 5.43 -7.41
N VAL A 93 -9.07 4.76 -6.51
CA VAL A 93 -7.61 4.89 -6.40
C VAL A 93 -6.97 4.23 -7.61
N VAL A 94 -6.13 4.95 -8.34
CA VAL A 94 -5.36 4.44 -9.49
C VAL A 94 -3.87 4.33 -9.21
N SER A 95 -3.37 5.04 -8.19
CA SER A 95 -2.02 4.87 -7.65
C SER A 95 -1.99 5.28 -6.18
N ALA A 96 -1.35 4.47 -5.35
CA ALA A 96 -1.16 4.76 -3.92
C ALA A 96 0.21 4.25 -3.47
N PRO A 97 1.28 5.06 -3.66
CA PRO A 97 2.62 4.68 -3.26
C PRO A 97 2.69 4.40 -1.75
N ALA A 98 3.37 3.33 -1.37
CA ALA A 98 3.51 2.94 0.03
C ALA A 98 4.24 4.03 0.84
N GLY A 99 3.66 4.41 1.98
CA GLY A 99 4.20 5.43 2.86
C GLY A 99 4.10 6.87 2.34
N GLU A 100 3.39 7.13 1.24
CA GLU A 100 3.08 8.49 0.81
C GLU A 100 1.70 8.95 1.30
N ASP A 101 1.59 10.23 1.65
CA ASP A 101 0.30 10.86 1.94
C ASP A 101 -0.47 11.17 0.65
N TRP A 102 0.20 11.22 -0.50
CA TRP A 102 -0.45 11.53 -1.76
C TRP A 102 -0.83 10.25 -2.49
N ILE A 103 -2.08 10.19 -2.91
CA ILE A 103 -2.59 9.16 -3.80
C ILE A 103 -3.09 9.81 -5.07
N ARG A 104 -3.20 9.02 -6.13
CA ARG A 104 -3.83 9.44 -7.37
C ARG A 104 -5.16 8.72 -7.48
N CYS A 105 -6.22 9.50 -7.64
CA CYS A 105 -7.59 9.00 -7.78
C CYS A 105 -8.15 9.42 -9.13
N ARG A 106 -8.91 8.54 -9.77
CA ARG A 106 -9.73 8.88 -10.93
C ARG A 106 -11.17 9.05 -10.48
N PHE A 107 -11.67 10.28 -10.54
CA PHE A 107 -13.06 10.60 -10.25
C PHE A 107 -13.91 10.45 -11.52
N VAL A 108 -15.21 10.20 -11.36
CA VAL A 108 -16.11 9.90 -12.47
C VAL A 108 -16.09 11.04 -13.51
N GLY A 109 -15.83 10.69 -14.77
CA GLY A 109 -15.79 11.63 -15.89
C GLY A 109 -14.54 12.49 -15.99
N ARG A 110 -13.45 12.16 -15.27
CA ARG A 110 -12.26 13.02 -15.17
C ARG A 110 -10.93 12.28 -15.32
N ALA A 111 -9.89 13.07 -15.62
CA ALA A 111 -8.50 12.63 -15.54
C ALA A 111 -8.10 12.34 -14.08
N SER A 112 -6.98 11.67 -13.91
CA SER A 112 -6.51 11.20 -12.60
C SER A 112 -5.93 12.36 -11.77
N VAL A 113 -6.56 12.70 -10.65
CA VAL A 113 -6.15 13.80 -9.77
C VAL A 113 -5.25 13.28 -8.63
N GLN A 114 -4.17 13.99 -8.35
CA GLN A 114 -3.36 13.75 -7.16
C GLN A 114 -4.01 14.43 -5.95
N ILE A 115 -4.31 13.68 -4.90
CA ILE A 115 -5.05 14.14 -3.72
C ILE A 115 -4.41 13.58 -2.45
N ARG A 116 -4.46 14.32 -1.34
CA ARG A 116 -3.98 13.77 -0.06
C ARG A 116 -4.92 12.68 0.38
N SER A 117 -4.33 11.64 0.97
CA SER A 117 -5.04 10.53 1.57
C SER A 117 -6.11 11.08 2.52
N SER A 118 -5.72 12.01 3.40
CA SER A 118 -6.59 12.70 4.36
C SER A 118 -7.76 13.49 3.75
N GLN A 119 -7.77 13.75 2.45
CA GLN A 119 -8.81 14.50 1.74
C GLN A 119 -9.84 13.59 1.06
N VAL A 120 -9.66 12.28 1.10
CA VAL A 120 -10.65 11.29 0.67
C VAL A 120 -11.05 10.38 1.84
N LYS A 121 -12.20 9.72 1.71
CA LYS A 121 -12.62 8.63 2.59
C LYS A 121 -13.00 7.41 1.75
N ARG A 122 -13.00 6.22 2.36
CA ARG A 122 -13.50 5.03 1.69
C ARG A 122 -14.97 5.24 1.39
N GLU A 123 -15.39 4.71 0.27
CA GLU A 123 -16.80 4.54 0.01
C GLU A 123 -17.37 3.49 0.95
N GLU A 124 -18.34 3.90 1.76
CA GLU A 124 -19.11 3.03 2.64
C GLU A 124 -20.37 2.56 1.89
N LEU A 125 -20.53 1.25 1.79
CA LEU A 125 -21.74 0.58 1.34
C LEU A 125 -22.72 0.40 2.51
N PRO A 126 -24.02 0.19 2.25
CA PRO A 126 -25.00 -0.10 3.29
C PRO A 126 -24.53 -1.23 4.20
N GLY A 127 -24.71 -1.07 5.51
CA GLY A 127 -24.22 -2.02 6.51
C GLY A 127 -22.74 -1.84 6.91
N GLY A 128 -22.07 -0.79 6.43
CA GLY A 128 -20.70 -0.45 6.82
C GLY A 128 -19.62 -1.22 6.06
N TYR A 129 -19.99 -1.90 4.97
CA TYR A 129 -19.05 -2.61 4.10
C TYR A 129 -18.30 -1.65 3.19
N HIS A 130 -17.18 -2.09 2.66
CA HIS A 130 -16.39 -1.37 1.66
C HIS A 130 -16.15 -2.28 0.47
N VAL A 131 -15.92 -1.66 -0.70
CA VAL A 131 -15.45 -2.39 -1.87
C VAL A 131 -14.11 -3.06 -1.53
N GLY A 132 -14.02 -4.36 -1.83
CA GLY A 132 -12.84 -5.18 -1.53
C GLY A 132 -12.86 -5.86 -0.16
N ASP A 133 -13.87 -5.60 0.68
CA ASP A 133 -14.07 -6.38 1.90
C ASP A 133 -14.35 -7.85 1.54
N ILE A 134 -13.68 -8.76 2.25
CA ILE A 134 -14.00 -10.18 2.19
C ILE A 134 -15.26 -10.38 3.03
N VAL A 135 -16.32 -10.84 2.38
CA VAL A 135 -17.59 -11.17 3.03
C VAL A 135 -17.80 -12.67 2.97
N PHE A 136 -18.48 -13.20 3.99
CA PHE A 136 -18.85 -14.60 4.05
C PHE A 136 -20.37 -14.72 4.03
N SER A 137 -20.88 -15.67 3.26
CA SER A 137 -22.31 -15.92 3.18
C SER A 137 -22.84 -16.42 4.53
N LYS A 138 -23.98 -15.86 4.97
CA LYS A 138 -24.69 -16.32 6.17
C LYS A 138 -25.84 -17.27 5.88
N VAL A 139 -26.15 -17.47 4.61
CA VAL A 139 -27.28 -18.30 4.15
C VAL A 139 -26.84 -19.21 3.03
N ALA A 140 -27.46 -20.39 2.92
CA ALA A 140 -27.26 -21.26 1.77
C ALA A 140 -28.28 -20.90 0.68
N LEU A 141 -27.83 -20.76 -0.57
CA LEU A 141 -28.67 -20.51 -1.73
C LEU A 141 -28.39 -21.56 -2.80
N ALA A 142 -29.43 -22.00 -3.50
CA ALA A 142 -29.33 -22.90 -4.65
C ALA A 142 -30.40 -22.53 -5.67
N ASP A 143 -29.98 -22.13 -6.87
CA ASP A 143 -30.85 -21.82 -8.00
C ASP A 143 -30.27 -22.37 -9.32
N SER A 144 -30.84 -21.95 -10.46
CA SER A 144 -30.39 -22.40 -11.78
C SER A 144 -29.00 -21.90 -12.17
N GLU A 145 -28.47 -20.88 -11.49
CA GLU A 145 -27.16 -20.27 -11.76
C GLU A 145 -26.05 -20.85 -10.86
N GLY A 146 -26.41 -21.49 -9.74
CA GLY A 146 -25.47 -22.24 -8.93
C GLY A 146 -25.88 -22.42 -7.47
N THR A 147 -24.92 -22.86 -6.66
CA THR A 147 -25.07 -23.07 -5.21
C THR A 147 -24.02 -22.28 -4.44
N LEU A 148 -24.46 -21.59 -3.39
CA LEU A 148 -23.64 -20.85 -2.43
C LEU A 148 -23.88 -21.44 -1.04
N ALA A 149 -22.84 -21.90 -0.35
CA ALA A 149 -22.96 -22.43 1.00
C ALA A 149 -22.78 -21.34 2.07
N ILE A 150 -23.15 -21.64 3.32
CA ILE A 150 -22.86 -20.77 4.46
C ILE A 150 -21.35 -20.79 4.71
N GLY A 151 -20.74 -19.62 4.81
CA GLY A 151 -19.32 -19.44 5.06
C GLY A 151 -18.45 -19.40 3.80
N ASP A 152 -19.04 -19.55 2.61
CA ASP A 152 -18.38 -19.24 1.33
C ASP A 152 -18.13 -17.73 1.18
#